data_AF-A0A965B3U4-F1
#
_entry.id   AF-A0A965B3U4-F1
#
_cell.length_a   1.000
_cell.length_b   1.000
_cell.length_c   1.000
_cell.angle_alpha   90.00
_cell.angle_beta   90.00
_cell.angle_gamma   90.00
#
_symmetry.space_group_name_H-M   'P 1'
#
loop_
_entity.id
_entity.type
_entity.pdbx_description
1 polymer ?
#
loop_
_entity_poly.entity_id
_entity_poly.type
_entity_poly.pdbx_seq_one_letter_code
_entity_poly.pdbx_strand_id
1 'polypeptide(L)'
;MDRPVRTHHPGDRGWCRDPDPDPVTPPPPHRGALLVAGATSDAGKSMVVAGLCRLLTRKGVRVAPFKAQNMSNNSVVTGDGGEIGRAQAMQARAAGLAPSVRFNPILLKPGSDRTSQLVVRGRALGTVGAADYVR
;
A
#
# COMPACT_ATOMS: atom_id res chain seq x y z
N MET A 1 -42.11 -2.46 -48.69
CA MET A 1 -42.06 -1.71 -47.43
C MET A 1 -40.64 -1.82 -46.91
N ASP A 2 -39.87 -0.74 -47.10
CA ASP A 2 -38.44 -0.66 -46.85
C ASP A 2 -38.08 -0.81 -45.37
N ARG A 3 -37.01 -1.56 -45.10
CA ARG A 3 -36.30 -1.53 -43.81
C ARG A 3 -35.24 -0.43 -43.88
N PRO A 4 -35.05 0.39 -42.84
CA PRO A 4 -34.02 1.42 -42.87
C PRO A 4 -32.62 0.79 -42.79
N VAL A 5 -31.75 1.23 -43.69
CA VAL A 5 -30.31 0.92 -43.72
C VAL A 5 -29.65 1.64 -42.54
N ARG A 6 -28.96 0.90 -41.66
CA ARG A 6 -28.12 1.49 -40.61
C ARG A 6 -26.87 2.10 -41.24
N THR A 7 -26.65 3.39 -41.03
CA THR A 7 -25.39 4.05 -41.40
C THR A 7 -24.35 3.79 -40.31
N HIS A 8 -23.21 3.21 -40.68
CA HIS A 8 -22.04 3.07 -39.79
C HIS A 8 -21.29 4.41 -39.72
N HIS A 9 -21.08 4.93 -38.51
CA HIS A 9 -20.11 6.01 -38.26
C HIS A 9 -18.70 5.44 -38.09
N PRO A 10 -17.67 5.99 -38.76
CA PRO A 10 -16.30 5.54 -38.62
C PRO A 10 -15.69 6.12 -37.33
N GLY A 11 -15.77 5.35 -36.24
CA GLY A 11 -15.22 5.75 -34.94
C GLY A 11 -15.06 4.61 -33.92
N ASP A 12 -15.68 3.46 -34.15
CA ASP A 12 -15.63 2.31 -33.23
C ASP A 12 -14.31 1.53 -33.34
N ARG A 13 -13.26 2.07 -32.71
CA ARG A 13 -12.17 1.22 -32.21
C ARG A 13 -12.65 0.58 -30.91
N GLY A 14 -13.11 -0.66 -31.04
CA GLY A 14 -13.60 -1.54 -29.99
C GLY A 14 -12.62 -1.71 -28.83
N TRP A 15 -12.76 -0.84 -27.83
CA TRP A 15 -12.57 -1.23 -26.45
C TRP A 15 -13.97 -1.37 -25.90
N CYS A 16 -14.31 -2.55 -25.40
CA CYS A 16 -15.52 -2.74 -24.60
C CYS A 16 -15.46 -1.67 -23.50
N ARG A 17 -16.23 -0.59 -23.64
CA ARG A 17 -16.38 0.38 -22.57
C ARG A 17 -17.22 -0.36 -21.55
N ASP A 18 -16.56 -0.87 -20.52
CA ASP A 18 -17.27 -1.14 -19.27
C ASP A 18 -18.10 0.12 -18.98
N PRO A 19 -19.40 -0.02 -18.65
CA PRO A 19 -20.21 1.14 -18.32
C PRO A 19 -19.50 1.92 -17.22
N ASP A 20 -19.49 3.25 -17.34
CA ASP A 20 -18.99 4.12 -16.26
C ASP A 20 -19.62 3.65 -14.95
N PRO A 21 -18.82 3.39 -13.90
CA PRO A 21 -19.35 2.84 -12.66
C PRO A 21 -20.41 3.78 -12.11
N ASP A 22 -21.59 3.23 -11.87
CA ASP A 22 -22.75 3.92 -11.29
C ASP A 22 -22.31 4.69 -10.04
N PRO A 23 -22.49 6.03 -9.96
CA PRO A 23 -21.94 6.87 -8.89
C PRO A 23 -22.46 6.53 -7.48
N VAL A 24 -23.44 5.63 -7.37
CA VAL A 24 -24.13 5.30 -6.11
C VAL A 24 -23.66 3.97 -5.50
N THR A 25 -22.98 3.09 -6.25
CA THR A 25 -22.61 1.77 -5.71
C THR A 25 -21.08 1.61 -5.64
N PRO A 26 -20.46 1.66 -4.43
CA PRO A 26 -19.04 1.41 -4.32
C PRO A 26 -18.74 -0.03 -4.77
N PRO A 27 -17.65 -0.27 -5.53
CA PRO A 27 -17.32 -1.61 -5.99
C PRO A 27 -17.21 -2.57 -4.79
N PRO A 28 -17.63 -3.84 -4.96
CA PRO A 28 -17.53 -4.84 -3.92
C PRO A 28 -16.07 -4.92 -3.44
N PRO A 29 -15.81 -5.11 -2.13
CA PRO A 29 -14.44 -5.18 -1.63
C PRO A 29 -13.70 -6.28 -2.38
N HIS A 30 -12.63 -5.91 -3.08
CA HIS A 30 -11.71 -6.89 -3.65
C HIS A 30 -11.08 -7.67 -2.49
N ARG A 31 -11.50 -8.93 -2.32
CA ARG A 31 -11.00 -9.84 -1.29
C ARG A 31 -9.71 -10.49 -1.80
N GLY A 32 -8.60 -9.77 -1.74
CA GLY A 32 -7.32 -10.30 -2.19
C GLY A 32 -6.14 -9.56 -1.59
N ALA A 33 -5.01 -10.25 -1.49
CA ALA A 33 -3.72 -9.68 -1.09
C ALA A 33 -2.70 -9.90 -2.21
N LEU A 34 -1.87 -8.89 -2.47
CA LEU A 34 -0.74 -8.98 -3.39
C LEU A 34 0.56 -8.83 -2.60
N LEU A 35 1.41 -9.86 -2.67
CA LEU A 35 2.75 -9.81 -2.11
C LEU A 35 3.73 -9.25 -3.15
N VAL A 36 4.46 -8.19 -2.78
CA VAL A 36 5.60 -7.68 -3.55
C VAL A 36 6.89 -8.12 -2.85
N ALA A 37 7.58 -9.08 -3.46
CA ALA A 37 8.84 -9.63 -2.98
C ALA A 37 10.04 -9.16 -3.83
N GLY A 38 11.25 -9.37 -3.33
CA GLY A 38 12.49 -9.06 -4.05
C GLY A 38 13.70 -9.65 -3.35
N ALA A 39 14.77 -9.91 -4.09
CA ALA A 39 15.93 -10.68 -3.62
C ALA A 39 16.90 -9.89 -2.71
N THR A 40 16.78 -8.56 -2.65
CA THR A 40 17.62 -7.69 -1.82
C THR A 40 16.80 -6.57 -1.16
N SER A 41 17.34 -5.97 -0.10
CA SER A 41 16.69 -4.90 0.68
C SER A 41 16.32 -3.69 -0.18
N ASP A 42 17.09 -3.36 -1.21
CA ASP A 42 16.92 -2.12 -1.99
C ASP A 42 16.46 -2.33 -3.43
N ALA A 43 15.85 -3.48 -3.71
CA ALA A 43 15.31 -3.84 -5.04
C ALA A 43 14.12 -2.97 -5.51
N GLY A 44 13.82 -1.84 -4.88
CA GLY A 44 12.71 -0.94 -5.27
C GLY A 44 11.31 -1.38 -4.83
N LYS A 45 11.18 -2.45 -4.03
CA LYS A 45 9.88 -2.99 -3.55
C LYS A 45 8.94 -1.91 -3.00
N SER A 46 9.47 -0.99 -2.17
CA SER A 46 8.67 0.06 -1.57
C SER A 46 8.07 1.02 -2.59
N MET A 47 8.84 1.34 -3.65
CA MET A 47 8.39 2.19 -4.75
C MET A 47 7.36 1.48 -5.64
N VAL A 48 7.58 0.19 -5.92
CA VAL A 48 6.61 -0.63 -6.66
C VAL A 48 5.27 -0.69 -5.93
N VAL A 49 5.28 -0.96 -4.62
CA VAL A 49 4.05 -0.96 -3.79
C VAL A 49 3.34 0.39 -3.84
N ALA A 50 4.08 1.50 -3.79
CA ALA A 50 3.49 2.83 -3.88
C ALA A 50 2.85 3.11 -5.25
N GLY A 51 3.54 2.74 -6.33
CA GLY A 51 3.02 2.82 -7.69
C GLY A 51 1.75 2.00 -7.87
N LEU A 52 1.73 0.76 -7.36
CA LEU A 52 0.55 -0.10 -7.37
C LEU A 52 -0.60 0.50 -6.56
N CYS A 53 -0.33 1.00 -5.34
CA CYS A 53 -1.35 1.67 -4.53
C CYS A 53 -1.96 2.87 -5.29
N ARG A 54 -1.13 3.70 -5.92
CA ARG A 54 -1.60 4.85 -6.70
C ARG A 54 -2.42 4.43 -7.92
N LEU A 55 -1.95 3.42 -8.67
CA LEU A 55 -2.63 2.89 -9.84
C LEU A 55 -4.02 2.34 -9.48
N LEU A 56 -4.08 1.48 -8.46
CA LEU A 56 -5.31 0.85 -8.01
C LEU A 56 -6.30 1.88 -7.48
N THR A 57 -5.84 2.84 -6.68
CA THR A 57 -6.68 3.95 -6.19
C THR A 57 -7.27 4.76 -7.36
N ARG A 58 -6.48 5.07 -8.39
CA ARG A 58 -6.97 5.77 -9.60
C ARG A 58 -7.99 4.96 -10.41
N LYS A 59 -7.99 3.64 -10.27
CA LYS A 59 -8.98 2.73 -10.88
C LYS A 59 -10.21 2.49 -10.00
N GLY A 60 -10.37 3.24 -8.90
CA GLY A 60 -11.48 3.05 -7.96
C GLY A 60 -11.37 1.81 -7.05
N VAL A 61 -10.22 1.12 -7.07
CA VAL A 61 -9.96 -0.04 -6.22
C VAL A 61 -9.58 0.44 -4.83
N ARG A 62 -10.31 -0.03 -3.80
CA ARG A 62 -9.91 0.15 -2.40
C ARG A 62 -8.66 -0.68 -2.12
N VAL A 63 -7.54 -0.01 -1.86
CA VAL A 63 -6.24 -0.64 -1.59
C VAL A 63 -5.63 -0.01 -0.34
N ALA A 64 -4.90 -0.82 0.44
CA ALA A 64 -4.11 -0.35 1.57
C ALA A 64 -2.74 -1.04 1.58
N PRO A 65 -1.66 -0.34 1.90
CA PRO A 65 -0.35 -0.97 2.06
C PRO A 65 -0.25 -1.72 3.39
N PHE A 66 0.57 -2.76 3.42
CA PHE A 66 0.88 -3.47 4.64
C PHE A 66 2.30 -4.03 4.64
N LYS A 67 3.05 -3.77 5.70
CA LYS A 67 4.36 -4.33 5.97
C LYS A 67 4.43 -4.69 7.45
N ALA A 68 4.22 -5.97 7.76
CA ALA A 68 4.12 -6.45 9.14
C ALA A 68 5.30 -5.99 10.02
N GLN A 69 6.52 -6.14 9.51
CA GLN A 69 7.74 -5.67 10.14
C GLN A 69 8.59 -4.86 9.15
N ASN A 70 9.03 -3.68 9.59
CA ASN A 70 10.00 -2.85 8.88
C ASN A 70 11.21 -2.62 9.78
N MET A 71 12.40 -2.57 9.20
CA MET A 71 13.64 -2.20 9.88
C MET A 71 14.18 -0.91 9.26
N SER A 72 14.04 0.22 9.94
CA SER A 72 14.46 1.52 9.42
C SER A 72 14.50 2.58 10.50
N ASN A 73 15.54 3.42 10.48
CA ASN A 73 15.59 4.65 11.28
C ASN A 73 14.81 5.81 10.65
N ASN A 74 14.32 5.64 9.41
CA ASN A 74 13.58 6.66 8.70
C ASN A 74 12.07 6.51 8.93
N SER A 75 11.58 7.18 9.96
CA SER A 75 10.18 7.10 10.42
C SER A 75 9.48 8.46 10.39
N VAL A 76 8.16 8.44 10.60
CA VAL A 76 7.29 9.61 10.77
C VAL A 76 6.25 9.32 11.84
N VAL A 77 5.70 10.39 12.43
CA VAL A 77 4.58 10.32 13.38
C VAL A 77 3.26 10.38 12.61
N THR A 78 2.34 9.48 12.92
CA THR A 78 0.98 9.42 12.38
C THR A 78 0.10 10.46 13.08
N GLY A 79 -1.09 10.75 12.54
CA GLY A 79 -1.98 11.79 13.10
C GLY A 79 -2.43 11.51 14.54
N ASP A 80 -2.41 10.26 14.97
CA ASP A 80 -2.71 9.78 16.33
C ASP A 80 -1.46 9.65 17.23
N GLY A 81 -0.32 10.19 16.80
CA GLY A 81 0.93 10.21 17.60
C GLY A 81 1.75 8.93 17.56
N GLY A 82 1.31 7.90 16.84
CA GLY A 82 2.06 6.67 16.65
C GLY A 82 3.21 6.80 15.65
N GLU A 83 4.21 5.93 15.74
CA GLU A 83 5.35 5.95 14.82
C GLU A 83 5.28 4.83 13.75
N ILE A 84 5.56 5.18 12.49
CA ILE A 84 5.71 4.23 11.38
C ILE A 84 6.89 4.56 10.48
N GLY A 85 7.38 3.59 9.70
CA GLY A 85 8.38 3.83 8.66
C GLY A 85 7.90 4.81 7.57
N ARG A 86 8.79 5.69 7.10
CA ARG A 86 8.48 6.67 6.04
C ARG A 86 8.01 6.01 4.75
N ALA A 87 8.53 4.83 4.42
CA ALA A 87 8.09 4.06 3.27
C ALA A 87 6.60 3.70 3.34
N GLN A 88 6.10 3.27 4.51
CA GLN A 88 4.68 2.96 4.70
C GLN A 88 3.81 4.22 4.71
N ALA A 89 4.30 5.34 5.27
CA ALA A 89 3.60 6.62 5.16
C ALA A 89 3.46 7.08 3.70
N MET A 90 4.53 6.95 2.91
CA MET A 90 4.53 7.27 1.48
C MET A 90 3.56 6.37 0.71
N GLN A 91 3.53 5.07 1.00
CA GLN A 91 2.58 4.13 0.40
C GLN A 91 1.13 4.43 0.80
N ALA A 92 0.88 4.80 2.05
CA ALA A 92 -0.46 5.20 2.53
C ALA A 92 -0.96 6.41 1.75
N ARG A 93 -0.10 7.44 1.60
CA ARG A 93 -0.39 8.61 0.77
C ARG A 93 -0.64 8.23 -0.70
N ALA A 94 0.10 7.26 -1.24
CA ALA A 94 -0.11 6.76 -2.59
C ALA A 94 -1.49 6.06 -2.74
N ALA A 95 -1.95 5.38 -1.70
CA ALA A 95 -3.29 4.79 -1.59
C ALA A 95 -4.40 5.81 -1.26
N GLY A 96 -4.09 7.09 -1.09
CA GLY A 96 -5.06 8.10 -0.66
C GLY A 96 -5.52 7.95 0.81
N LEU A 97 -4.73 7.27 1.64
CA LEU A 97 -5.02 7.02 3.05
C LEU A 97 -4.13 7.87 3.96
N ALA A 98 -4.67 8.25 5.11
CA ALA A 98 -3.87 8.83 6.19
C ALA A 98 -2.86 7.78 6.70
N PRO A 99 -1.62 8.18 7.04
CA PRO A 99 -0.65 7.28 7.68
C PRO A 99 -1.22 6.65 8.95
N SER A 100 -1.03 5.34 9.14
CA SER A 100 -1.55 4.59 10.29
C SER A 100 -0.58 3.50 10.72
N VAL A 101 -0.48 3.27 12.03
CA VAL A 101 0.28 2.18 12.65
C VAL A 101 -0.13 0.79 12.17
N ARG A 102 -1.34 0.64 11.61
CA ARG A 102 -1.82 -0.62 11.03
C ARG A 102 -1.03 -1.05 9.80
N PHE A 103 -0.42 -0.10 9.07
CA PHE A 103 0.37 -0.41 7.87
C PHE A 103 1.79 -0.87 8.20
N ASN A 104 2.25 -0.60 9.42
CA ASN A 104 3.55 -0.99 9.94
C ASN A 104 3.48 -1.29 11.45
N PRO A 105 2.89 -2.43 11.85
CA PRO A 105 2.64 -2.70 13.27
C PRO A 105 3.92 -2.98 14.08
N ILE A 106 4.99 -3.47 13.45
CA ILE A 106 6.31 -3.64 14.08
C ILE A 106 7.33 -2.81 13.31
N LEU A 107 7.99 -1.87 13.99
CA LEU A 107 9.11 -1.12 13.45
C LEU A 107 10.34 -1.37 14.34
N LEU A 108 11.41 -1.86 13.73
CA LEU A 108 12.72 -1.98 14.35
C LEU A 108 13.57 -0.79 13.88
N LYS A 109 14.16 -0.06 14.81
CA LYS A 109 15.06 1.06 14.53
C LYS A 109 16.48 0.62 14.90
N PRO A 110 17.34 0.26 13.92
CA PRO A 110 18.68 -0.25 14.19
C PRO A 110 19.51 0.70 15.04
N GLY A 111 20.10 0.16 16.11
CA GLY A 111 21.07 0.82 16.97
C GLY A 111 22.48 0.22 16.84
N SER A 112 23.32 0.41 17.86
CA SER A 112 24.64 -0.23 17.95
C SER A 112 24.53 -1.70 18.39
N ASP A 113 25.64 -2.43 18.32
CA ASP A 113 25.82 -3.73 18.99
C ASP A 113 24.76 -4.79 18.66
N ARG A 114 24.27 -4.79 17.40
CA ARG A 114 23.21 -5.69 16.91
C ARG A 114 21.90 -5.58 17.71
N THR A 115 21.64 -4.38 18.24
CA THR A 115 20.38 -4.03 18.89
C THR A 115 19.49 -3.21 17.98
N SER A 116 18.21 -3.12 18.34
CA SER A 116 17.24 -2.24 17.70
C SER A 116 16.23 -1.76 18.72
N GLN A 117 15.84 -0.50 18.64
CA GLN A 117 14.67 -0.03 19.37
C GLN A 117 13.43 -0.68 18.73
N LEU A 118 12.62 -1.32 19.57
CA LEU A 118 11.37 -1.97 19.20
C LEU A 118 10.22 -0.98 19.36
N VAL A 119 9.52 -0.73 18.26
CA VAL A 119 8.27 0.04 18.22
C VAL A 119 7.14 -0.91 17.86
N VAL A 120 6.14 -1.03 18.74
CA VAL A 120 4.95 -1.87 18.55
C VAL A 120 3.72 -1.00 18.48
N ARG A 121 2.97 -1.10 17.38
CA ARG A 121 1.75 -0.33 17.10
C ARG A 121 1.97 1.17 17.35
N GLY A 122 3.13 1.66 16.92
CA GLY A 122 3.54 3.06 17.02
C GLY A 122 4.08 3.52 18.37
N ARG A 123 4.29 2.62 19.34
CA ARG A 123 4.87 2.95 20.65
C ARG A 123 6.21 2.26 20.85
N ALA A 124 7.23 3.01 21.24
CA ALA A 124 8.51 2.44 21.64
C ALA A 124 8.34 1.61 22.92
N LEU A 125 8.76 0.35 22.88
CA LEU A 125 8.68 -0.57 24.02
C LEU A 125 10.02 -0.83 24.69
N GLY A 126 11.13 -0.65 23.98
CA GLY A 126 12.47 -0.89 24.52
C GLY A 126 13.48 -1.20 23.43
N THR A 127 14.59 -1.80 23.82
CA THR A 127 15.67 -2.23 22.93
C THR A 127 15.73 -3.75 22.94
N VAL A 128 15.83 -4.35 21.76
CA VAL A 128 15.97 -5.81 21.57
C VAL A 128 17.25 -6.12 20.81
N GLY A 129 17.94 -7.18 21.20
CA GLY A 129 19.10 -7.73 20.49
C GLY A 129 18.74 -8.96 19.66
N ALA A 130 19.58 -9.29 18.68
CA ALA A 130 19.41 -10.52 17.88
C ALA A 130 19.37 -11.79 18.74
N ALA A 131 20.13 -11.82 19.85
CA ALA A 131 20.18 -12.97 20.76
C ALA A 131 18.87 -13.19 21.54
N ASP A 132 18.03 -12.16 21.71
CA ASP A 132 16.77 -12.27 22.46
C ASP A 132 15.71 -13.12 21.73
N TYR A 133 15.92 -13.41 20.44
CA TYR A 133 15.00 -14.20 19.61
C TYR A 133 15.26 -15.71 19.61
N VAL A 134 16.44 -16.15 20.04
CA VAL A 134 16.90 -17.56 19.94
C VAL A 134 16.86 -18.25 21.31
N ARG A 135 16.27 -17.60 22.31
CA ARG A 135 16.25 -18.07 23.69
C ARG A 135 15.04 -18.95 24.01
#